data_AF-A0A0K2ZWP7-F1
#
_entry.id   AF-A0A0K2ZWP7-F1
#
_cell.length_a   1.000
_cell.length_b   1.000
_cell.length_c   1.000
_cell.angle_alpha   90.00
_cell.angle_beta   90.00
_cell.angle_gamma   90.00
#
_symmetry.space_group_name_H-M   'P 1'
#
loop_
_entity.id
_entity.type
_entity.pdbx_description
1 polymer ?
#
loop_
_entity_poly.entity_id
_entity_poly.type
_entity_poly.pdbx_seq_one_letter_code
_entity_poly.pdbx_strand_id
1 'polypeptide(L)'
;MRVAHWLTGLSLLPAVLAAATAMAQQAQHCPQLPPQSNLQWSERSDKGFIVCRATAADGRQVLGMMLTSRDPNIPLARNLREEKGSIAGESMHWYQPDLGGVNAPGLASRRVTVVELSKNHYAQVWIDAGDVQELQSLQSLVQGLDLRATSVALDR
;
A
#
# COMPACT_ATOMS: atom_id res chain seq x y z
N MET A 1 -24.29 -73.02 -0.98
CA MET A 1 -23.42 -71.96 -1.52
C MET A 1 -24.32 -70.91 -2.18
N ARG A 2 -24.45 -69.70 -1.60
CA ARG A 2 -25.28 -68.61 -2.13
C ARG A 2 -24.40 -67.38 -2.28
N VAL A 3 -24.34 -66.84 -3.49
CA VAL A 3 -23.51 -65.71 -3.90
C VAL A 3 -24.25 -64.41 -3.55
N ALA A 4 -23.59 -63.52 -2.81
CA ALA A 4 -24.08 -62.20 -2.47
C ALA A 4 -23.86 -61.25 -3.66
N HIS A 5 -24.94 -60.65 -4.16
CA HIS A 5 -24.89 -59.59 -5.17
C HIS A 5 -25.08 -58.25 -4.45
N TRP A 6 -24.03 -57.44 -4.42
CA TRP A 6 -24.08 -56.07 -3.91
C TRP A 6 -24.31 -55.14 -5.10
N LEU A 7 -25.49 -54.52 -5.14
CA LEU A 7 -25.85 -53.52 -6.16
C LEU A 7 -25.13 -52.20 -5.84
N THR A 8 -24.26 -51.81 -6.75
CA THR A 8 -23.59 -50.51 -6.86
C THR A 8 -24.62 -49.38 -7.03
N GLY A 9 -24.74 -48.50 -6.04
CA GLY A 9 -25.37 -47.20 -6.18
C GLY A 9 -24.30 -46.11 -6.21
N LEU A 10 -23.79 -45.77 -7.40
CA LEU A 10 -22.85 -44.67 -7.59
C LEU A 10 -23.63 -43.38 -7.82
N SER A 11 -23.99 -42.68 -6.75
CA SER A 11 -24.56 -41.33 -6.81
C SER A 11 -23.48 -40.33 -7.24
N LEU A 12 -23.48 -39.95 -8.52
CA LEU A 12 -22.69 -38.84 -9.06
C LEU A 12 -23.31 -37.50 -8.61
N LEU A 13 -22.71 -36.86 -7.61
CA LEU A 13 -22.97 -35.47 -7.24
C LEU A 13 -22.18 -34.54 -8.17
N PRO A 14 -22.80 -33.61 -8.91
CA PRO A 14 -22.08 -32.61 -9.67
C PRO A 14 -21.49 -31.55 -8.73
N ALA A 15 -20.16 -31.49 -8.67
CA ALA A 15 -19.44 -30.44 -7.96
C ALA A 15 -19.62 -29.10 -8.68
N VAL A 16 -20.49 -28.23 -8.13
CA VAL A 16 -20.63 -26.84 -8.59
C VAL A 16 -19.38 -26.09 -8.13
N LEU A 17 -18.44 -25.85 -9.06
CA LEU A 17 -17.37 -24.88 -8.84
C LEU A 17 -17.98 -23.48 -8.83
N ALA A 18 -18.28 -22.97 -7.64
CA ALA A 18 -18.51 -21.55 -7.46
C ALA A 18 -17.21 -20.82 -7.77
N ALA A 19 -17.13 -20.18 -8.94
CA ALA A 19 -16.09 -19.21 -9.23
C ALA A 19 -16.27 -18.06 -8.23
N ALA A 20 -15.47 -18.08 -7.16
CA ALA A 20 -15.36 -16.96 -6.26
C ALA A 20 -14.75 -15.80 -7.06
N THR A 21 -15.61 -14.91 -7.56
CA THR A 21 -15.16 -13.59 -7.99
C THR A 21 -14.62 -12.93 -6.73
N ALA A 22 -13.30 -12.96 -6.57
CA ALA A 22 -12.62 -12.17 -5.56
C ALA A 22 -12.99 -10.71 -5.87
N MET A 23 -13.98 -10.18 -5.16
CA MET A 23 -14.23 -8.76 -5.14
C MET A 23 -12.98 -8.17 -4.49
N ALA A 24 -12.04 -7.73 -5.32
CA ALA A 24 -10.95 -6.87 -4.86
C ALA A 24 -11.64 -5.77 -4.06
N GLN A 25 -11.39 -5.74 -2.74
CA GLN A 25 -11.97 -4.73 -1.87
C GLN A 25 -11.46 -3.39 -2.42
N GLN A 26 -12.33 -2.72 -3.16
CA GLN A 26 -12.00 -1.47 -3.81
C GLN A 26 -11.60 -0.51 -2.70
N ALA A 27 -10.35 -0.08 -2.70
CA ALA A 27 -9.86 0.94 -1.79
C ALA A 27 -10.63 2.23 -2.08
N GLN A 28 -11.66 2.48 -1.26
CA GLN A 28 -12.66 3.52 -1.49
C GLN A 28 -12.07 4.92 -1.33
N HIS A 29 -11.14 5.04 -0.39
CA HIS A 29 -10.59 6.32 0.03
C HIS A 29 -9.14 6.50 -0.43
N CYS A 30 -8.41 5.43 -0.76
CA CYS A 30 -7.06 5.55 -1.30
C CYS A 30 -7.00 6.33 -2.63
N PRO A 31 -5.90 7.07 -2.87
CA PRO A 31 -5.77 7.84 -4.10
C PRO A 31 -5.72 6.91 -5.31
N GLN A 32 -6.28 7.36 -6.45
CA GLN A 32 -6.31 6.54 -7.65
C GLN A 32 -4.89 6.24 -8.15
N LEU A 33 -4.60 4.96 -8.41
CA LEU A 33 -3.34 4.55 -9.02
C LEU A 33 -3.41 4.76 -10.54
N PRO A 34 -2.33 5.24 -11.17
CA PRO A 34 -2.26 5.23 -12.63
C PRO A 34 -2.38 3.79 -13.17
N PRO A 35 -3.14 3.56 -14.26
CA PRO A 35 -3.36 2.22 -14.80
C PRO A 35 -2.07 1.44 -15.10
N GLN A 36 -1.02 2.13 -15.55
CA GLN A 36 0.29 1.56 -15.89
C GLN A 36 1.16 1.18 -14.68
N SER A 37 0.73 1.48 -13.45
CA SER A 37 1.53 1.18 -12.25
C SER A 37 1.62 -0.31 -11.94
N ASN A 38 0.66 -1.12 -12.41
CA ASN A 38 0.50 -2.53 -12.02
C ASN A 38 0.47 -2.76 -10.49
N LEU A 39 0.10 -1.73 -9.72
CA LEU A 39 -0.05 -1.79 -8.28
C LEU A 39 -1.52 -1.95 -7.91
N GLN A 40 -1.78 -2.57 -6.76
CA GLN A 40 -3.11 -2.69 -6.19
C GLN A 40 -3.13 -2.20 -4.76
N TRP A 41 -4.04 -1.29 -4.44
CA TRP A 41 -4.27 -0.86 -3.07
C TRP A 41 -5.02 -1.93 -2.27
N SER A 42 -4.58 -2.14 -1.04
CA SER A 42 -5.41 -2.59 0.06
C SER A 42 -5.59 -1.44 1.05
N GLU A 43 -6.83 -1.23 1.49
CA GLU A 43 -7.18 -0.14 2.40
C GLU A 43 -7.51 -0.68 3.79
N ARG A 44 -7.12 0.08 4.82
CA ARG A 44 -7.74 0.06 6.15
C ARG A 44 -8.01 1.47 6.60
N SER A 45 -9.25 1.76 6.98
CA SER A 45 -9.68 3.08 7.41
C SER A 45 -10.51 2.98 8.68
N ASP A 46 -10.40 4.00 9.53
CA ASP A 46 -11.20 4.21 10.73
C ASP A 46 -11.22 5.73 11.02
N LYS A 47 -11.89 6.14 12.10
CA LYS A 47 -11.99 7.55 12.48
C LYS A 47 -10.60 8.17 12.68
N GLY A 48 -10.28 9.15 11.84
CA GLY A 48 -9.04 9.92 11.92
C GLY A 48 -7.81 9.25 11.31
N PHE A 49 -7.95 8.11 10.61
CA PHE A 49 -6.88 7.59 9.76
C PHE A 49 -7.35 6.79 8.55
N ILE A 50 -6.56 6.84 7.48
CA ILE A 50 -6.68 5.98 6.30
C ILE A 50 -5.29 5.40 5.99
N VAL A 51 -5.18 4.08 5.87
CA VAL A 51 -3.95 3.37 5.51
C VAL A 51 -4.14 2.68 4.16
N CYS A 52 -3.31 3.06 3.19
CA CYS A 52 -3.26 2.52 1.85
C CYS A 52 -1.95 1.74 1.67
N ARG A 53 -2.03 0.46 1.30
CA ARG A 53 -0.86 -0.40 1.06
C ARG A 53 -0.91 -0.95 -0.36
N ALA A 54 0.05 -0.55 -1.19
CA ALA A 54 0.13 -0.92 -2.58
C ALA A 54 1.02 -2.15 -2.73
N THR A 55 0.45 -3.19 -3.33
CA THR A 55 1.12 -4.45 -3.61
C THR A 55 1.41 -4.56 -5.11
N ALA A 56 2.62 -4.96 -5.46
CA ALA A 56 3.03 -5.27 -6.82
C ALA A 56 2.55 -6.67 -7.25
N ALA A 57 2.63 -6.97 -8.54
CA ALA A 57 2.17 -8.25 -9.10
C ALA A 57 2.87 -9.48 -8.50
N ASP A 58 4.09 -9.33 -7.99
CA ASP A 58 4.86 -10.37 -7.29
C ASP A 58 4.42 -10.60 -5.83
N GLY A 59 3.44 -9.84 -5.35
CA GLY A 59 2.92 -9.92 -3.99
C GLY A 59 3.66 -9.06 -2.97
N ARG A 60 4.75 -8.37 -3.33
CA ARG A 60 5.45 -7.46 -2.41
C ARG A 60 4.63 -6.20 -2.17
N GLN A 61 4.53 -5.77 -0.92
CA GLN A 61 4.08 -4.42 -0.60
C GLN A 61 5.23 -3.45 -0.81
N VAL A 62 5.15 -2.62 -1.85
CA VAL A 62 6.26 -1.75 -2.27
C VAL A 62 6.05 -0.28 -1.89
N LEU A 63 4.80 0.11 -1.63
CA LEU A 63 4.43 1.47 -1.25
C LEU A 63 3.34 1.41 -0.19
N GLY A 64 3.44 2.28 0.80
CA GLY A 64 2.34 2.54 1.71
C GLY A 64 2.21 4.01 2.05
N MET A 65 0.99 4.38 2.41
CA MET A 65 0.60 5.73 2.76
C MET A 65 -0.39 5.68 3.92
N MET A 66 -0.14 6.48 4.94
CA MET A 66 -1.06 6.68 6.05
C MET A 66 -1.43 8.15 6.13
N LEU A 67 -2.72 8.45 6.01
CA LEU A 67 -3.26 9.78 6.24
C LEU A 67 -3.83 9.87 7.64
N THR A 68 -3.59 10.99 8.31
CA THR A 68 -4.01 11.23 9.70
C THR A 68 -4.47 12.65 9.90
N SER A 69 -5.44 12.84 10.81
CA SER A 69 -6.02 14.16 11.12
C SER A 69 -5.22 14.95 12.17
N ARG A 70 -4.04 14.44 12.55
CA ARG A 70 -3.14 14.97 13.57
C ARG A 70 -1.71 14.65 13.18
N ASP A 71 -0.78 15.53 13.53
CA ASP A 71 0.63 15.31 13.26
C ASP A 71 1.08 13.99 13.93
N PRO A 72 1.64 13.02 13.17
CA PRO A 72 2.11 11.78 13.75
C PRO A 72 3.39 11.95 14.60
N ASN A 73 4.02 13.12 14.58
CA ASN A 73 5.23 13.47 15.33
C ASN A 73 6.37 12.45 15.14
N ILE A 74 6.52 11.95 13.91
CA ILE A 74 7.55 10.98 13.56
C ILE A 74 8.88 11.71 13.35
N PRO A 75 9.94 11.38 14.11
CA PRO A 75 11.23 12.03 13.95
C PRO A 75 11.90 11.59 12.64
N LEU A 76 12.19 12.56 11.76
CA LEU A 76 12.96 12.36 10.53
C LEU A 76 14.35 13.02 10.67
N ALA A 77 15.34 12.21 11.02
CA ALA A 77 16.68 12.68 11.34
C ALA A 77 17.37 13.31 10.11
N ARG A 78 17.92 14.53 10.26
CA ARG A 78 18.47 15.30 9.12
C ARG A 78 19.64 14.62 8.43
N ASN A 79 20.40 13.78 9.14
CA ASN A 79 21.51 13.00 8.60
C ASN A 79 21.06 11.79 7.76
N LEU A 80 19.77 11.42 7.79
CA LEU A 80 19.19 10.38 6.95
C LEU A 80 18.42 10.95 5.76
N ARG A 81 18.55 12.25 5.50
CA ARG A 81 17.89 12.94 4.39
C ARG A 81 18.53 12.51 3.06
N GLU A 82 17.68 12.18 2.11
CA GLU A 82 18.05 11.76 0.76
C GLU A 82 17.49 12.76 -0.27
N GLU A 83 16.60 12.31 -1.16
CA GLU A 83 16.14 13.10 -2.29
C GLU A 83 15.18 14.22 -1.87
N LYS A 84 15.20 15.34 -2.61
CA LYS A 84 14.11 16.33 -2.58
C LYS A 84 12.93 15.80 -3.39
N GLY A 85 11.72 16.15 -2.99
CA GLY A 85 10.52 15.83 -3.76
C GLY A 85 9.35 16.72 -3.41
N SER A 86 8.19 16.38 -3.94
CA SER A 86 6.92 16.98 -3.55
C SER A 86 5.80 15.95 -3.52
N ILE A 87 4.80 16.20 -2.68
CA ILE A 87 3.58 15.41 -2.58
C ILE A 87 2.43 16.40 -2.48
N ALA A 88 1.42 16.26 -3.34
CA ALA A 88 0.27 17.18 -3.40
C ALA A 88 0.65 18.68 -3.52
N GLY A 89 1.80 18.99 -4.14
CA GLY A 89 2.32 20.36 -4.28
C GLY A 89 3.22 20.82 -3.13
N GLU A 90 3.23 20.09 -2.01
CA GLU A 90 4.04 20.43 -0.83
C GLU A 90 5.47 19.89 -0.97
N SER A 91 6.45 20.76 -0.75
CA SER A 91 7.86 20.38 -0.83
C SER A 91 8.29 19.55 0.38
N MET A 92 8.96 18.43 0.14
CA MET A 92 9.45 17.55 1.19
C MET A 92 10.84 16.99 0.86
N HIS A 93 11.42 16.26 1.82
CA HIS A 93 12.55 15.39 1.55
C HIS A 93 12.15 13.96 1.85
N TRP A 94 12.69 13.04 1.06
CA TRP A 94 12.74 11.64 1.40
C TRP A 94 13.85 11.39 2.41
N TYR A 95 13.64 10.39 3.26
CA TYR A 95 14.61 9.96 4.25
C TYR A 95 14.83 8.46 4.13
N GLN A 96 16.05 8.01 4.34
CA GLN A 96 16.32 6.61 4.61
C GLN A 96 15.67 6.23 5.95
N PRO A 97 14.94 5.10 6.07
CA PRO A 97 14.34 4.69 7.34
C PRO A 97 15.41 4.46 8.41
N ASP A 98 15.20 5.02 9.61
CA ASP A 98 16.05 4.73 10.75
C ASP A 98 15.71 3.35 11.33
N LEU A 99 16.64 2.41 11.21
CA LEU A 99 16.53 1.06 11.78
C LEU A 99 17.37 0.89 13.05
N GLY A 100 17.64 1.98 13.78
CA GLY A 100 18.42 1.95 15.02
C GLY A 100 19.89 1.60 14.78
N GLY A 101 20.46 2.08 13.67
CA GLY A 101 21.85 1.79 13.27
C GLY A 101 22.06 0.43 12.59
N VAL A 102 21.00 -0.34 12.35
CA VAL A 102 21.09 -1.60 11.60
C VAL A 102 21.22 -1.31 10.11
N ASN A 103 22.34 -1.75 9.50
CA ASN A 103 22.48 -1.75 8.06
C ASN A 103 21.79 -3.00 7.46
N ALA A 104 20.51 -2.85 7.10
CA ALA A 104 19.72 -3.93 6.52
C ALA A 104 19.95 -4.04 5.00
N PRO A 105 19.97 -5.26 4.42
CA PRO A 105 19.92 -5.42 2.97
C PRO A 105 18.74 -4.66 2.36
N GLY A 106 18.98 -3.97 1.25
CA GLY A 106 17.96 -3.18 0.56
C GLY A 106 17.65 -1.82 1.20
N LEU A 107 18.32 -1.42 2.29
CA LEU A 107 18.04 -0.11 2.93
C LEU A 107 18.25 1.07 1.97
N ALA A 108 19.16 0.95 1.00
CA ALA A 108 19.42 1.98 0.00
C ALA A 108 18.22 2.27 -0.93
N SER A 109 17.29 1.31 -1.10
CA SER A 109 16.09 1.43 -1.94
C SER A 109 14.81 1.71 -1.12
N ARG A 110 14.93 1.98 0.19
CA ARG A 110 13.80 2.31 1.05
C ARG A 110 13.73 3.79 1.35
N ARG A 111 12.53 4.35 1.40
CA ARG A 111 12.32 5.75 1.80
C ARG A 111 11.13 5.90 2.72
N VAL A 112 11.18 6.94 3.55
CA VAL A 112 10.06 7.41 4.37
C VAL A 112 10.01 8.93 4.33
N THR A 113 8.80 9.49 4.43
CA THR A 113 8.60 10.91 4.66
C THR A 113 7.28 11.14 5.38
N VAL A 114 7.13 12.35 5.94
CA VAL A 114 5.88 12.88 6.47
C VAL A 114 5.70 14.26 5.88
N VAL A 115 4.51 14.53 5.34
CA VAL A 115 4.15 15.81 4.74
C VAL A 115 2.81 16.27 5.32
N GLU A 116 2.73 17.54 5.69
CA GLU A 116 1.45 18.19 5.99
C GLU A 116 0.83 18.62 4.65
N LEU A 117 -0.30 18.02 4.28
CA LEU A 117 -1.00 18.28 3.01
C LEU A 117 -1.88 19.52 3.08
N SER A 118 -2.43 19.78 4.26
CA SER A 118 -3.24 20.94 4.62
C SER A 118 -3.37 21.00 6.15
N LYS A 119 -4.03 22.03 6.68
CA LYS A 119 -4.24 22.15 8.13
C LYS A 119 -4.86 20.87 8.70
N ASN A 120 -4.15 20.27 9.66
CA ASN A 120 -4.53 19.02 10.33
C ASN A 120 -4.58 17.78 9.41
N HIS A 121 -4.03 17.81 8.21
CA HIS A 121 -3.99 16.66 7.32
C HIS A 121 -2.55 16.29 7.01
N TYR A 122 -2.13 15.11 7.45
CA TYR A 122 -0.76 14.63 7.30
C TYR A 122 -0.74 13.33 6.51
N ALA A 123 0.21 13.18 5.60
CA ALA A 123 0.52 11.92 4.96
C ALA A 123 1.91 11.44 5.38
N GLN A 124 1.97 10.27 5.99
CA GLN A 124 3.18 9.48 6.09
C GLN A 124 3.26 8.57 4.87
N VAL A 125 4.38 8.58 4.15
CA VAL A 125 4.60 7.71 2.99
C VAL A 125 5.86 6.90 3.21
N TRP A 126 5.81 5.61 2.90
CA TRP A 126 6.97 4.72 2.91
C TRP A 126 7.06 3.89 1.63
N ILE A 127 8.28 3.71 1.14
CA ILE A 127 8.61 2.90 -0.03
C ILE A 127 9.56 1.79 0.40
N ASP A 128 9.24 0.56 0.02
CA ASP A 128 10.11 -0.62 0.15
C ASP A 128 10.38 -1.21 -1.23
N ALA A 129 11.23 -0.54 -1.99
CA ALA A 129 11.60 -0.97 -3.33
C ALA A 129 12.72 -2.04 -3.27
N GLY A 130 12.72 -2.93 -4.25
CA GLY A 130 13.73 -3.98 -4.42
C GLY A 130 15.06 -3.46 -4.94
N ASP A 131 15.04 -2.33 -5.66
CA ASP A 131 16.23 -1.66 -6.17
C ASP A 131 16.00 -0.14 -6.35
N VAL A 132 17.05 0.57 -6.78
CA VAL A 132 17.03 2.02 -6.97
C VAL A 132 16.13 2.46 -8.14
N GLN A 133 15.97 1.62 -9.17
CA GLN A 133 15.13 1.93 -10.33
C GLN A 133 13.64 1.86 -9.97
N GLU A 134 13.25 0.84 -9.20
CA GLU A 134 11.91 0.71 -8.63
C GLU A 134 11.64 1.85 -7.64
N LEU A 135 12.63 2.23 -6.82
CA LEU A 135 12.51 3.39 -5.91
C LEU A 135 12.17 4.69 -6.68
N GLN A 136 12.93 5.02 -7.72
CA GLN A 136 12.68 6.24 -8.51
C GLN A 136 11.29 6.24 -9.16
N SER A 137 10.86 5.06 -9.64
CA SER A 137 9.55 4.87 -10.25
C SER A 137 8.43 5.08 -9.22
N LEU A 138 8.58 4.55 -8.01
CA LEU A 138 7.62 4.72 -6.91
C LEU A 138 7.60 6.15 -6.38
N GLN A 139 8.75 6.82 -6.27
CA GLN A 139 8.80 8.24 -5.91
C GLN A 139 8.06 9.11 -6.93
N SER A 140 8.27 8.85 -8.23
CA SER A 140 7.56 9.55 -9.32
C SER A 140 6.06 9.26 -9.30
N LEU A 141 5.67 8.01 -9.00
CA LEU A 141 4.26 7.64 -8.82
C LEU A 141 3.64 8.44 -7.68
N VAL A 142 4.28 8.47 -6.50
CA VAL A 142 3.79 9.20 -5.32
C VAL A 142 3.65 10.69 -5.60
N GLN A 143 4.62 11.29 -6.28
CA GLN A 143 4.57 12.71 -6.67
C GLN A 143 3.36 13.02 -7.57
N GLY A 144 2.94 12.07 -8.40
CA GLY A 144 1.80 12.20 -9.31
C GLY A 144 0.43 11.87 -8.71
N LEU A 145 0.34 11.41 -7.46
CA LEU A 145 -0.94 11.06 -6.84
C LEU A 145 -1.76 12.31 -6.48
N ASP A 146 -3.05 12.29 -6.81
CA ASP A 146 -4.03 13.27 -6.32
C ASP A 146 -4.58 12.80 -4.96
N LEU A 147 -4.17 13.49 -3.89
CA LEU A 147 -4.54 13.14 -2.51
C LEU A 147 -5.81 13.87 -2.02
N ARG A 148 -6.41 14.75 -2.83
CA ARG A 148 -7.54 15.60 -2.37
C ARG A 148 -8.73 14.79 -1.90
N ALA A 149 -9.11 13.76 -2.66
CA ALA A 149 -10.24 12.89 -2.31
C ALA A 149 -10.00 12.11 -1.02
N THR A 150 -8.76 11.63 -0.81
CA THR A 150 -8.36 10.90 0.39
C THR A 150 -8.33 11.81 1.62
N SER A 151 -7.86 13.05 1.49
CA SER A 151 -7.93 14.04 2.57
C SER A 151 -9.38 14.34 2.97
N VAL A 152 -10.29 14.55 2.00
CA VAL A 152 -11.72 14.78 2.30
C VAL A 152 -12.37 13.58 3.00
N ALA A 153 -11.93 12.36 2.68
CA ALA A 153 -12.44 11.16 3.34
C ALA A 153 -12.00 11.04 4.80
N LEU A 154 -10.83 11.59 5.15
CA LEU A 154 -10.28 11.55 6.51
C LEU A 154 -11.09 12.39 7.51
N ASP A 155 -11.76 13.44 7.03
CA ASP A 155 -12.59 14.34 7.83
C ASP A 155 -13.97 13.75 8.20
N ARG A 156 -14.33 12.58 7.66
CA ARG A 156 -15.64 11.92 7.88
C ARG A 156 -15.62 11.03 9.13
#